data_AF-A0A126Z0J4-F1
#
_entry.id   AF-A0A126Z0J4-F1
#
_cell.length_a   1.000
_cell.length_b   1.000
_cell.length_c   1.000
_cell.angle_alpha   90.00
_cell.angle_beta   90.00
_cell.angle_gamma   90.00
#
_symmetry.space_group_name_H-M   'P 1'
#
loop_
_entity.id
_entity.type
_entity.pdbx_description
1 polymer ?
#
loop_
_entity_poly.entity_id
_entity_poly.type
_entity_poly.pdbx_seq_one_letter_code
_entity_poly.pdbx_strand_id
1 'polypeptide(L)'
;MAKQKKLEKTARKAYDHAKDAVKTAEKAAAKVAKKKRPASVDLARDLENVKASLKSSKKSARSTAAATLGADVTSPADVYTPPLPVPSTGSDVSADLHAQTVIALRELAKSKGLTNIARLNKAALIDKIENA
;
A
#
# COMPACT_ATOMS: atom_id res chain seq x y z
N MET A 1 37.22 25.85 -39.45
CA MET A 1 36.65 26.69 -38.37
C MET A 1 35.14 26.53 -38.15
N ALA A 2 34.26 26.59 -39.16
CA ALA A 2 32.80 26.60 -38.93
C ALA A 2 32.22 25.32 -38.28
N LYS A 3 32.82 24.14 -38.53
CA LYS A 3 32.38 22.85 -37.96
C LYS A 3 32.68 22.73 -36.46
N GLN A 4 33.83 23.23 -35.99
CA GLN A 4 34.19 23.26 -34.56
C GLN A 4 33.25 24.14 -33.75
N LYS A 5 32.93 25.35 -34.25
CA LYS A 5 32.01 26.27 -33.57
C LYS A 5 30.59 25.69 -33.40
N LYS A 6 30.13 24.86 -34.36
CA LYS A 6 28.86 24.13 -34.24
C LYS A 6 28.93 23.03 -33.17
N LEU A 7 30.03 22.26 -33.14
CA LEU A 7 30.27 21.21 -32.14
C LEU A 7 30.36 21.77 -30.71
N GLU A 8 31.03 22.92 -30.53
CA GLU A 8 31.09 23.60 -29.24
C GLU A 8 29.71 24.07 -28.77
N LYS A 9 28.89 24.61 -29.70
CA LYS A 9 27.53 25.05 -29.37
C LYS A 9 26.63 23.88 -29.00
N THR A 10 26.76 22.72 -29.66
CA THR A 10 26.02 21.52 -29.29
C THR A 10 26.48 20.95 -27.96
N ALA A 11 27.80 20.96 -27.69
CA ALA A 11 28.34 20.51 -26.41
C ALA A 11 27.87 21.38 -25.24
N ARG A 12 27.85 22.71 -25.42
CA ARG A 12 27.30 23.65 -24.41
C ARG A 12 25.82 23.39 -24.14
N LYS A 13 25.00 23.24 -25.19
CA LYS A 13 23.57 22.91 -25.05
C LYS A 13 23.34 21.58 -24.34
N ALA A 14 24.14 20.56 -24.65
CA ALA A 14 24.05 19.26 -24.00
C ALA A 14 24.41 19.36 -22.50
N TYR A 15 25.44 20.14 -22.17
CA TYR A 15 25.83 20.40 -20.80
C TYR A 15 24.76 21.15 -20.01
N ASP A 16 24.17 22.20 -20.58
CA ASP A 16 23.09 22.96 -19.94
C ASP A 16 21.86 22.06 -19.69
N HIS A 17 21.47 21.27 -20.69
CA HIS A 17 20.38 20.30 -20.56
C HIS A 17 20.67 19.25 -19.47
N ALA A 18 21.90 18.73 -19.39
CA ALA A 18 22.29 17.81 -18.33
C ALA A 18 22.22 18.46 -16.95
N LYS A 19 22.63 19.73 -16.82
CA LYS A 19 22.58 20.47 -15.56
C LYS A 19 21.14 20.68 -15.07
N ASP A 20 20.22 20.99 -15.98
CA ASP A 20 18.80 21.13 -15.66
C ASP A 20 18.14 19.79 -15.32
N ALA A 21 18.52 18.71 -16.02
CA ALA A 21 18.08 17.35 -15.70
C ALA A 21 18.52 16.93 -14.28
N VAL A 22 19.76 17.22 -13.87
CA VAL A 22 20.24 16.92 -12.51
C VAL A 22 19.46 17.72 -11.47
N LYS A 23 19.29 19.04 -11.67
CA LYS A 23 18.51 19.88 -10.74
C LYS A 23 17.06 19.43 -10.59
N THR A 24 16.43 18.96 -11.67
CA THR A 24 15.05 18.45 -11.60
C THR A 24 14.99 17.11 -10.87
N ALA A 25 15.95 16.23 -11.10
CA ALA A 25 16.09 14.97 -10.37
C ALA A 25 16.32 15.17 -8.86
N GLU A 26 17.19 16.10 -8.46
CA GLU A 26 17.42 16.45 -7.05
C GLU A 26 16.15 16.98 -6.38
N LYS A 27 15.42 17.89 -7.05
CA LYS A 27 14.15 18.41 -6.54
C LYS A 27 13.09 17.31 -6.42
N ALA A 28 13.03 16.40 -7.38
CA ALA A 28 12.13 15.26 -7.34
C ALA A 28 12.48 14.31 -6.17
N ALA A 29 13.76 13.98 -6.01
CA ALA A 29 14.26 13.17 -4.90
C ALA A 29 13.95 13.80 -3.53
N ALA A 30 14.17 15.12 -3.38
CA ALA A 30 13.83 15.85 -2.16
C ALA A 30 12.33 15.84 -1.85
N LYS A 31 11.47 15.95 -2.88
CA LYS A 31 10.01 15.83 -2.73
C LYS A 31 9.59 14.42 -2.31
N VAL A 32 10.19 13.38 -2.89
CA VAL A 32 9.93 11.99 -2.50
C VAL A 32 10.37 11.74 -1.06
N ALA A 33 11.56 12.20 -0.67
CA ALA A 33 12.05 12.09 0.69
C ALA A 33 11.15 12.80 1.71
N LYS A 34 10.63 13.99 1.38
CA LYS A 34 9.65 14.72 2.22
C LYS A 34 8.31 13.98 2.32
N LYS A 35 7.81 13.39 1.23
CA LYS A 35 6.53 12.66 1.23
C LYS A 35 6.59 11.29 1.92
N LYS A 36 7.76 10.65 1.94
CA LYS A 36 7.95 9.31 2.50
C LYS A 36 8.33 9.31 3.98
N ARG A 37 8.73 10.45 4.54
CA ARG A 37 9.00 10.60 5.97
C ARG A 37 7.73 11.08 6.66
N PRO A 38 7.03 10.27 7.48
CA PRO A 38 6.14 10.85 8.47
C PRO A 38 6.98 11.81 9.32
N ALA A 39 6.45 13.00 9.62
CA ALA A 39 7.16 13.90 10.51
C ALA A 39 7.43 13.15 11.81
N SER A 40 8.66 13.18 12.32
CA SER A 40 9.03 12.46 13.56
C SER A 40 8.11 12.78 14.74
N VAL A 41 7.47 13.96 14.69
CA VAL A 41 6.45 14.42 15.63
C VAL A 41 5.16 13.60 15.56
N ASP A 42 4.73 13.18 14.37
CA ASP A 42 3.53 12.37 14.18
C ASP A 42 3.77 10.94 14.66
N LEU A 43 4.95 10.37 14.37
CA LEU A 43 5.37 9.07 14.90
C LEU A 43 5.42 9.06 16.44
N ALA A 44 5.93 10.12 17.07
CA ALA A 44 5.98 10.22 18.53
C ALA A 44 4.56 10.27 19.15
N ARG A 45 3.63 11.00 18.50
CA ARG A 45 2.22 11.06 18.91
C ARG A 45 1.52 9.72 18.72
N ASP A 46 1.75 9.04 17.60
CA ASP A 46 1.17 7.72 17.33
C ASP A 46 1.68 6.68 18.33
N LEU A 47 2.97 6.70 18.68
CA LEU A 47 3.52 5.83 19.71
C LEU A 47 2.91 6.08 21.09
N GLU A 48 2.68 7.34 21.47
CA GLU A 48 2.05 7.66 22.75
C GLU A 48 0.56 7.25 22.78
N ASN A 49 -0.16 7.44 21.66
CA ASN A 49 -1.55 7.01 21.51
C ASN A 49 -1.69 5.48 21.60
N VAL A 50 -0.81 4.74 20.92
CA VAL A 50 -0.76 3.26 21.01
C VAL A 50 -0.47 2.83 22.45
N LYS A 51 0.52 3.45 23.11
CA LYS A 51 0.85 3.16 24.51
C LYS A 51 -0.31 3.45 25.47
N ALA A 52 -1.05 4.53 25.26
CA ALA A 52 -2.24 4.86 26.05
C ALA A 52 -3.37 3.83 25.83
N SER A 53 -3.60 3.40 24.58
CA SER A 53 -4.59 2.36 24.23
C SER A 53 -4.25 0.99 24.83
N LEU A 54 -2.98 0.60 24.82
CA LEU A 54 -2.50 -0.62 25.49
C LEU A 54 -2.65 -0.55 27.03
N LYS A 55 -2.51 0.63 27.62
CA LYS A 55 -2.67 0.82 29.07
C LYS A 55 -4.13 0.79 29.49
N SER A 56 -5.05 1.31 28.67
CA SER A 56 -6.49 1.28 28.95
C SER A 56 -7.10 -0.11 28.69
N SER A 57 -6.65 -0.84 27.67
CA SER A 57 -7.13 -2.21 27.39
C SER A 57 -6.76 -3.21 28.49
N LYS A 58 -5.57 -3.07 29.10
CA LYS A 58 -5.13 -3.89 30.25
C LYS A 58 -6.01 -3.70 31.50
N LYS A 59 -6.70 -2.56 31.64
CA LYS A 59 -7.60 -2.30 32.78
C LYS A 59 -8.98 -2.96 32.60
N SER A 60 -9.42 -3.19 31.37
CA SER A 60 -10.71 -3.84 31.06
C SER A 60 -10.64 -5.38 31.19
N ALA A 61 -9.49 -6.00 30.92
CA ALA A 61 -9.31 -7.45 31.00
C ALA A 61 -9.18 -8.01 32.43
N ARG A 62 -9.01 -7.15 33.46
CA ARG A 62 -8.83 -7.60 34.86
C ARG A 62 -10.15 -7.85 35.61
N SER A 63 -11.29 -7.38 35.09
CA SER A 63 -12.59 -7.50 35.77
C SER A 63 -13.43 -8.72 35.36
N THR A 64 -12.97 -9.56 34.44
CA THR A 64 -13.72 -10.75 33.97
C THR A 64 -13.00 -12.09 34.17
N ALA A 65 -11.78 -12.09 34.73
CA ALA A 65 -10.96 -13.30 34.91
C ALA A 65 -10.97 -13.85 36.35
N ALA A 66 -12.08 -13.73 37.08
CA ALA A 66 -12.19 -14.16 38.49
C ALA A 66 -13.23 -15.26 38.74
N ALA A 67 -13.70 -15.97 37.71
CA ALA A 67 -14.63 -17.09 37.88
C ALA A 67 -14.35 -18.17 36.84
N THR A 68 -13.44 -19.09 37.15
CA THR A 68 -13.38 -20.51 36.71
C THR A 68 -12.02 -21.09 37.09
N LEU A 69 -11.87 -21.47 38.36
CA LEU A 69 -10.83 -22.41 38.78
C LEU A 69 -11.48 -23.79 38.84
N GLY A 70 -11.54 -24.45 37.69
CA GLY A 70 -11.74 -25.89 37.56
C GLY A 70 -10.41 -26.49 37.14
N ALA A 71 -9.79 -27.24 38.03
CA ALA A 71 -8.56 -27.96 37.78
C ALA A 71 -8.80 -29.10 36.80
N ASP A 72 -8.07 -29.14 35.69
CA ASP A 72 -7.55 -30.39 35.18
C ASP A 72 -6.27 -30.14 34.36
N VAL A 73 -5.29 -31.01 34.56
CA VAL A 73 -3.95 -30.91 33.99
C VAL A 73 -3.98 -31.54 32.60
N THR A 74 -4.17 -30.73 31.55
CA THR A 74 -4.06 -31.19 30.16
C THR A 74 -2.67 -30.98 29.59
N SER A 75 -2.15 -32.08 29.05
CA SER A 75 -0.86 -32.27 28.37
C SER A 75 -0.50 -31.15 27.37
N PRO A 76 0.78 -30.78 27.18
CA PRO A 76 1.21 -29.73 26.23
C PRO A 76 0.94 -30.04 24.74
N ALA A 77 0.23 -31.13 24.43
CA ALA A 77 -0.19 -31.50 23.08
C ALA A 77 -1.53 -30.89 22.64
N ASP A 78 -2.36 -30.38 23.56
CA ASP A 78 -3.67 -29.77 23.25
C ASP A 78 -3.58 -28.26 23.06
N VAL A 79 -2.55 -27.79 22.34
CA VAL A 79 -2.51 -26.41 21.87
C VAL A 79 -3.52 -26.28 20.73
N TYR A 80 -4.72 -25.78 21.05
CA TYR A 80 -5.72 -25.38 20.06
C TYR A 80 -5.06 -24.49 19.00
N THR A 81 -4.85 -25.05 17.81
CA THR A 81 -4.31 -24.32 16.66
C THR A 81 -5.51 -23.88 15.84
N PRO A 82 -5.86 -22.58 15.84
CA PRO A 82 -6.99 -22.12 15.04
C PRO A 82 -6.73 -22.41 13.56
N PRO A 83 -7.76 -22.83 12.80
CA PRO A 83 -7.60 -23.08 11.38
C PRO A 83 -7.07 -21.83 10.68
N LEU A 84 -6.06 -22.00 9.81
CA LEU A 84 -5.54 -20.94 8.97
C LEU A 84 -6.67 -20.35 8.13
N PRO A 85 -6.78 -19.01 8.00
CA PRO A 85 -7.80 -18.41 7.16
C PRO A 85 -7.58 -18.86 5.71
N VAL A 86 -8.49 -19.69 5.22
CA VAL A 86 -8.58 -20.00 3.80
C VAL A 86 -9.02 -18.73 3.07
N PRO A 87 -8.39 -18.35 1.95
CA PRO A 87 -8.93 -17.27 1.14
C PRO A 87 -10.29 -17.72 0.63
N SER A 88 -11.37 -17.07 1.09
CA SER A 88 -12.72 -17.27 0.57
C SER A 88 -12.77 -16.88 -0.91
N THR A 89 -12.47 -17.83 -1.80
CA THR A 89 -12.66 -17.72 -3.25
C THR A 89 -14.13 -17.90 -3.61
N GLY A 90 -15.02 -17.09 -3.03
CA GLY A 90 -16.46 -17.33 -3.20
C GLY A 90 -17.42 -16.26 -2.72
N SER A 91 -16.97 -15.06 -2.35
CA SER A 91 -17.90 -13.95 -2.09
C SER A 91 -18.21 -13.23 -3.39
N ASP A 92 -19.41 -13.40 -3.94
CA ASP A 92 -20.11 -12.56 -4.91
C ASP A 92 -19.32 -11.32 -5.39
N VAL A 93 -18.34 -11.55 -6.27
CA VAL A 93 -17.41 -10.52 -6.79
C VAL A 93 -18.13 -9.58 -7.79
N SER A 94 -19.46 -9.68 -7.89
CA SER A 94 -20.26 -9.04 -8.93
C SER A 94 -21.19 -7.94 -8.39
N ALA A 95 -21.34 -7.77 -7.07
CA ALA A 95 -22.39 -6.89 -6.55
C ALA A 95 -22.00 -5.40 -6.45
N ASP A 96 -20.72 -5.10 -6.20
CA ASP A 96 -20.25 -3.70 -6.11
C ASP A 96 -18.85 -3.53 -6.71
N LEU A 97 -18.80 -3.09 -7.97
CA LEU A 97 -17.56 -2.75 -8.68
C LEU A 97 -16.85 -1.54 -8.05
N HIS A 98 -17.60 -0.63 -7.41
CA HIS A 98 -17.03 0.57 -6.80
C HIS A 98 -16.35 0.28 -5.46
N ALA A 99 -16.79 -0.73 -4.71
CA ALA A 99 -16.11 -1.19 -3.49
C ALA A 99 -14.78 -1.91 -3.77
N GLN A 100 -14.57 -2.42 -4.99
CA GLN A 100 -13.40 -3.24 -5.32
C GLN A 100 -12.09 -2.44 -5.43
N THR A 101 -10.99 -3.14 -5.18
CA THR A 101 -9.64 -2.62 -5.41
C THR A 101 -9.29 -2.66 -6.91
N VAL A 102 -8.32 -1.85 -7.32
CA VAL A 102 -7.83 -1.83 -8.72
C VAL A 102 -7.26 -3.19 -9.15
N ILE A 103 -6.71 -3.96 -8.21
CA ILE A 103 -6.16 -5.29 -8.47
C ILE A 103 -7.30 -6.28 -8.73
N ALA A 104 -8.31 -6.30 -7.86
CA ALA A 104 -9.50 -7.15 -8.02
C ALA A 104 -10.23 -6.84 -9.35
N LEU A 105 -10.40 -5.56 -9.69
CA LEU A 105 -11.00 -5.15 -10.97
C LEU A 105 -10.17 -5.62 -12.18
N ARG A 106 -8.85 -5.68 -12.07
CA ARG A 106 -8.00 -6.22 -13.16
C ARG A 106 -8.12 -7.73 -13.28
N GLU A 107 -8.24 -8.43 -12.17
CA GLU A 107 -8.46 -9.88 -12.17
C GLU A 107 -9.83 -10.22 -12.74
N LEU A 108 -10.87 -9.48 -12.36
CA LEU A 108 -12.21 -9.58 -12.91
C LEU A 108 -12.22 -9.27 -14.41
N ALA A 109 -11.55 -8.19 -14.83
CA ALA A 109 -11.46 -7.88 -16.25
C ALA A 109 -10.69 -8.96 -17.05
N LYS A 110 -9.65 -9.58 -16.46
CA LYS A 110 -8.95 -10.73 -17.08
C LYS A 110 -9.85 -11.95 -17.19
N SER A 111 -10.63 -12.27 -16.15
CA SER A 111 -11.56 -13.41 -16.19
C SER A 111 -12.68 -13.21 -17.21
N LYS A 112 -13.08 -11.95 -17.46
CA LYS A 112 -13.95 -11.55 -18.58
C LYS A 112 -13.27 -11.52 -19.96
N GLY A 113 -11.97 -11.79 -20.06
CA GLY A 113 -11.22 -11.79 -21.33
C GLY A 113 -10.85 -10.40 -21.86
N LEU A 114 -10.96 -9.34 -21.04
CA LEU A 114 -10.62 -7.99 -21.44
C LEU A 114 -9.10 -7.77 -21.50
N THR A 115 -8.63 -7.28 -22.64
CA THR A 115 -7.21 -6.95 -22.88
C THR A 115 -6.94 -5.44 -22.68
N ASN A 116 -5.67 -5.05 -22.64
CA ASN A 116 -5.23 -3.65 -22.51
C ASN A 116 -5.74 -2.92 -21.24
N ILE A 117 -5.93 -3.65 -20.14
CA ILE A 117 -6.43 -3.11 -18.86
C ILE A 117 -5.35 -2.61 -17.90
N ALA A 118 -4.07 -2.91 -18.18
CA ALA A 118 -2.97 -2.66 -17.25
C ALA A 118 -2.65 -1.17 -17.00
N ARG A 119 -3.06 -0.29 -17.91
CA ARG A 119 -2.84 1.16 -17.81
C ARG A 119 -4.10 1.94 -17.41
N LEU A 120 -5.23 1.24 -17.28
CA LEU A 120 -6.50 1.87 -16.94
C LEU A 120 -6.53 2.23 -15.45
N ASN A 121 -7.13 3.38 -15.16
CA ASN A 121 -7.45 3.81 -13.81
C ASN A 121 -8.71 3.06 -13.31
N LYS A 122 -9.07 3.26 -12.04
CA LYS A 122 -10.20 2.54 -11.42
C LYS A 122 -11.52 2.78 -12.17
N ALA A 123 -11.84 4.04 -12.49
CA ALA A 123 -13.06 4.40 -13.20
C ALA A 123 -13.15 3.73 -14.58
N ALA A 124 -12.10 3.88 -15.41
CA ALA A 124 -12.07 3.27 -16.74
C ALA A 124 -12.06 1.73 -16.71
N LEU A 125 -11.58 1.10 -15.62
CA LEU A 125 -11.73 -0.34 -15.42
C LEU A 125 -13.19 -0.72 -15.18
N ILE A 126 -13.91 0.02 -14.33
CA ILE A 126 -15.33 -0.19 -14.04
C ILE A 126 -16.13 -0.01 -15.32
N ASP A 127 -15.99 1.11 -16.02
CA ASP A 127 -16.68 1.39 -17.28
C ASP A 127 -16.46 0.26 -18.29
N LYS A 128 -15.23 -0.27 -18.39
CA LYS A 128 -14.90 -1.32 -19.34
C LYS A 128 -15.44 -2.69 -18.93
N ILE A 129 -15.62 -2.93 -17.63
CA ILE A 129 -16.23 -4.16 -17.10
C ILE A 129 -17.76 -4.11 -17.24
N GLU A 130 -18.37 -2.92 -17.13
CA GLU A 130 -19.80 -2.71 -17.34
C GLU A 130 -20.20 -2.81 -18.81
N ASN A 131 -19.36 -2.29 -19.71
CA ASN A 131 -19.57 -2.33 -21.17
C ASN A 131 -19.07 -3.63 -21.84
N ALA A 132 -18.71 -4.66 -21.06
CA ALA A 132 -18.15 -5.93 -21.54
C ALA A 132 -19.03 -7.13 -21.19
#